data_AF-A0A7X6P4E0-F1
#
_entry.id   AF-A0A7X6P4E0-F1
#
_cell.length_a   1.000
_cell.length_b   1.000
_cell.length_c   1.000
_cell.angle_alpha   90.00
_cell.angle_beta   90.00
_cell.angle_gamma   90.00
#
_symmetry.space_group_name_H-M   'P 1'
#
loop_
_entity.id
_entity.type
_entity.pdbx_description
1 polymer ?
#
loop_
_entity_poly.entity_id
_entity_poly.type
_entity_poly.pdbx_seq_one_letter_code
_entity_poly.pdbx_strand_id
1 'polypeptide(L)'
;MQSPSLLFAESVRVLSNAARSLGLDVPAIRSRPRREDVDRTIRRRPDGEAIVSVRLEGRPFAAVQADLVEAFVVANGFTGADASLVRRQLWAAFAAVETVEPRDGEAMWARPESVSSPPLVAVAAA
;
A
#
# COMPACT_ATOMS: atom_id res chain seq x y z
N MET A 1 7.98 -17.51 -1.58
CA MET A 1 7.22 -16.51 -2.37
C MET A 1 5.78 -16.51 -1.88
N GLN A 2 5.23 -15.36 -1.49
CA GLN A 2 3.80 -15.25 -1.18
C GLN A 2 2.96 -15.41 -2.47
N SER A 3 1.75 -15.95 -2.34
CA SER A 3 0.83 -16.09 -3.48
C SER A 3 0.37 -14.72 -3.99
N PRO A 4 0.34 -14.46 -5.33
CA PRO A 4 -0.20 -13.21 -5.89
C PRO A 4 -1.62 -12.88 -5.42
N SER A 5 -2.44 -13.91 -5.17
CA SER A 5 -3.80 -13.74 -4.63
C SER A 5 -3.82 -13.23 -3.18
N LEU A 6 -2.84 -13.63 -2.35
CA LEU A 6 -2.70 -13.15 -0.98
C LEU A 6 -2.24 -11.70 -0.96
N LEU A 7 -1.21 -11.36 -1.75
CA LEU A 7 -0.74 -9.99 -1.90
C LEU A 7 -1.86 -9.06 -2.41
N PHE A 8 -2.67 -9.54 -3.36
CA PHE A 8 -3.83 -8.80 -3.85
C PHE A 8 -4.87 -8.57 -2.75
N ALA A 9 -5.26 -9.62 -2.02
CA ALA A 9 -6.23 -9.53 -0.94
C ALA A 9 -5.76 -8.60 0.18
N GLU A 10 -4.48 -8.67 0.54
CA GLU A 10 -3.85 -7.77 1.50
C GLU A 10 -3.88 -6.32 1.00
N SER A 11 -3.50 -6.09 -0.26
CA SER A 11 -3.50 -4.74 -0.84
C SER A 11 -4.91 -4.12 -0.84
N VAL A 12 -5.92 -4.91 -1.19
CA VAL A 12 -7.33 -4.49 -1.15
C VAL A 12 -7.74 -4.16 0.28
N ARG A 13 -7.35 -4.96 1.27
CA ARG A 13 -7.67 -4.72 2.69
C ARG A 13 -7.06 -3.40 3.18
N VAL A 14 -5.78 -3.16 2.88
CA VAL A 14 -5.06 -1.93 3.25
C VAL A 14 -5.74 -0.71 2.66
N LEU A 15 -6.00 -0.71 1.36
CA LEU A 15 -6.66 0.40 0.68
C LEU A 15 -8.10 0.60 1.15
N SER A 16 -8.84 -0.48 1.42
CA SER A 16 -10.21 -0.36 1.94
C SER A 16 -10.24 0.28 3.33
N ASN A 17 -9.26 -0.01 4.18
CA ASN A 17 -9.17 0.63 5.50
C ASN A 17 -8.80 2.11 5.38
N ALA A 18 -7.82 2.43 4.54
CA ALA A 18 -7.45 3.82 4.25
C ALA A 18 -8.63 4.62 3.68
N ALA A 19 -9.33 4.07 2.68
CA ALA A 19 -10.51 4.67 2.08
C ALA A 19 -11.61 4.98 3.11
N ARG A 20 -11.93 4.02 4.00
CA ARG A 20 -12.90 4.26 5.09
C ARG A 20 -12.45 5.36 6.04
N SER A 21 -11.17 5.41 6.41
CA SER A 21 -10.64 6.47 7.28
C SER A 21 -10.69 7.87 6.65
N LEU A 22 -10.68 7.93 5.31
CA LEU A 22 -10.80 9.15 4.52
C LEU A 22 -12.27 9.49 4.18
N GLY A 23 -13.24 8.69 4.61
CA GLY A 23 -14.66 8.88 4.30
C GLY A 23 -15.04 8.54 2.85
N LEU A 24 -14.27 7.71 2.17
CA LEU A 24 -14.50 7.31 0.78
C LEU A 24 -15.37 6.04 0.69
N ASP A 25 -16.12 5.93 -0.41
CA ASP A 25 -16.80 4.69 -0.77
C ASP A 25 -15.77 3.62 -1.18
N VAL A 26 -15.99 2.39 -0.69
CA VAL A 26 -15.15 1.23 -1.01
C VAL A 26 -15.80 0.45 -2.16
N PRO A 27 -15.23 0.45 -3.38
CA PRO A 27 -15.75 -0.34 -4.48
C PRO A 27 -15.60 -1.85 -4.21
N ALA A 28 -16.47 -2.65 -4.82
CA ALA A 28 -16.31 -4.10 -4.83
C ALA A 28 -15.15 -4.48 -5.76
N ILE A 29 -14.02 -4.87 -5.17
CA ILE A 29 -12.81 -5.25 -5.91
C ILE A 29 -12.77 -6.77 -6.16
N ARG A 30 -12.45 -7.17 -7.40
CA ARG A 30 -12.26 -8.57 -7.82
C ARG A 30 -10.98 -8.73 -8.63
N SER A 31 -10.38 -9.92 -8.57
CA SER A 31 -9.32 -10.31 -9.49
C SER A 31 -9.90 -10.80 -10.83
N ARG A 32 -9.24 -10.40 -11.91
CA ARG A 32 -9.49 -10.73 -13.33
C ARG A 32 -10.75 -10.11 -13.95
N PRO A 33 -10.58 -9.19 -14.92
CA PRO A 33 -11.66 -8.73 -15.78
C PRO A 33 -12.19 -9.86 -16.67
N ARG A 34 -13.47 -9.78 -17.07
CA ARG A 34 -14.06 -10.70 -18.06
C ARG A 34 -13.50 -10.50 -19.48
N ARG A 35 -12.84 -9.37 -19.70
CA ARG A 35 -12.20 -8.97 -20.94
C ARG A 35 -10.70 -9.22 -20.82
N GLU A 36 -10.14 -10.06 -21.69
CA GLU A 36 -8.72 -10.43 -21.60
C GLU A 36 -7.78 -9.36 -22.16
N ASP A 37 -8.31 -8.39 -22.91
CA ASP A 37 -7.57 -7.30 -23.56
C ASP A 37 -7.30 -6.09 -22.66
N VAL A 38 -7.84 -6.09 -21.43
CA VAL A 38 -7.76 -4.94 -20.52
C VAL A 38 -7.17 -5.31 -19.16
N ASP A 39 -6.43 -4.37 -18.59
CA ASP A 39 -5.83 -4.52 -17.26
C ASP A 39 -6.81 -4.30 -16.11
N ARG A 40 -7.75 -3.37 -16.31
CA ARG A 40 -8.75 -2.99 -15.31
C ARG A 40 -10.07 -2.66 -15.98
N THR A 41 -11.17 -3.07 -15.35
CA THR A 41 -12.52 -2.61 -15.70
C THR A 41 -13.20 -2.01 -14.49
N ILE A 42 -14.02 -0.98 -14.72
CA ILE A 42 -14.97 -0.46 -13.74
C ILE A 42 -16.39 -0.58 -14.31
N ARG A 43 -17.31 -1.11 -13.52
CA ARG A 43 -18.74 -1.18 -13.83
C ARG A 43 -19.52 -0.50 -12.71
N ARG A 44 -20.32 0.50 -13.06
CA ARG A 44 -21.26 1.14 -12.13
C ARG A 44 -22.60 0.42 -12.18
N ARG A 45 -23.16 0.14 -11.01
CA ARG A 45 -24.53 -0.37 -10.86
C ARG A 45 -25.51 0.79 -10.71
N PRO A 46 -26.82 0.57 -10.99
CA PRO A 46 -27.84 1.59 -10.81
C PRO A 46 -27.99 2.11 -9.37
N ASP A 47 -27.58 1.31 -8.37
CA ASP A 47 -27.57 1.65 -6.95
C ASP A 47 -26.36 2.51 -6.53
N GLY A 48 -25.48 2.86 -7.48
CA GLY A 48 -24.27 3.64 -7.24
C GLY A 48 -23.02 2.80 -6.92
N GLU A 49 -23.16 1.49 -6.69
CA GLU A 49 -22.03 0.61 -6.37
C GLU A 49 -21.09 0.49 -7.58
N ALA A 50 -19.78 0.69 -7.35
CA ALA A 50 -18.75 0.43 -8.35
C ALA A 50 -18.13 -0.95 -8.14
N ILE A 51 -18.13 -1.76 -9.20
CA ILE A 51 -17.41 -3.04 -9.26
C ILE A 51 -16.16 -2.85 -10.11
N VAL A 52 -15.01 -3.18 -9.55
CA VAL A 52 -13.71 -3.09 -10.21
C VAL A 52 -13.12 -4.48 -10.34
N SER A 53 -12.61 -4.79 -11.52
CA SER A 53 -11.83 -6.01 -11.77
C SER A 53 -10.43 -5.64 -12.24
N VAL A 54 -9.40 -6.29 -11.68
CA VAL A 54 -7.98 -6.02 -12.00
C VAL A 54 -7.27 -7.31 -12.40
N ARG A 55 -6.53 -7.27 -13.51
CA ARG A 55 -5.73 -8.38 -14.03
C ARG A 55 -4.45 -8.54 -13.21
N LEU A 56 -4.18 -9.76 -12.75
CA LEU A 56 -2.99 -10.09 -11.97
C LEU A 56 -1.90 -10.75 -12.82
N GLU A 57 -2.31 -11.51 -13.83
CA GLU A 57 -1.45 -12.37 -14.62
C GLU A 57 -0.60 -11.57 -15.63
N GLY A 58 0.66 -11.96 -15.79
CA GLY A 58 1.57 -11.39 -16.79
C GLY A 58 2.03 -9.96 -16.50
N ARG A 59 1.87 -9.47 -15.25
CA ARG A 59 2.15 -8.08 -14.87
C ARG A 59 2.97 -8.00 -13.59
N PRO A 60 3.84 -6.99 -13.46
CA PRO A 60 4.49 -6.70 -12.20
C PRO A 60 3.45 -6.31 -11.15
N PHE A 61 3.62 -6.77 -9.90
CA PHE A 61 2.64 -6.51 -8.84
C PHE A 61 2.45 -5.02 -8.54
N ALA A 62 3.49 -4.20 -8.73
CA ALA A 62 3.40 -2.74 -8.62
C ALA A 62 2.36 -2.13 -9.59
N ALA A 63 2.17 -2.70 -10.79
CA ALA A 63 1.13 -2.26 -11.72
C ALA A 63 -0.27 -2.61 -11.21
N VAL A 64 -0.42 -3.74 -10.51
CA VAL A 64 -1.68 -4.13 -9.85
C VAL A 64 -2.01 -3.14 -8.73
N GLN A 65 -1.02 -2.78 -7.90
CA GLN A 65 -1.20 -1.78 -6.84
C GLN A 65 -1.59 -0.41 -7.40
N ALA A 66 -0.92 0.02 -8.47
CA ALA A 66 -1.28 1.27 -9.16
C ALA A 66 -2.71 1.23 -9.69
N ASP A 67 -3.13 0.09 -10.26
CA ASP A 67 -4.49 -0.06 -10.74
C ASP A 67 -5.54 -0.03 -9.64
N LEU A 68 -5.21 -0.59 -8.47
CA LEU A 68 -6.06 -0.54 -7.29
C LEU A 68 -6.20 0.90 -6.77
N VAL A 69 -5.09 1.64 -6.60
CA VAL A 69 -5.15 3.04 -6.15
C VAL A 69 -6.01 3.88 -7.07
N GLU A 70 -5.77 3.78 -8.38
CA GLU A 70 -6.55 4.53 -9.37
C GLU A 70 -8.03 4.10 -9.38
N ALA A 71 -8.33 2.84 -9.08
CA ALA A 71 -9.70 2.37 -8.99
C ALA A 71 -10.49 3.08 -7.88
N PHE A 72 -9.90 3.31 -6.71
CA PHE A 72 -10.56 4.05 -5.62
C PHE A 72 -10.80 5.52 -6.02
N VAL A 73 -9.83 6.15 -6.66
CA VAL A 73 -9.94 7.55 -7.13
C VAL A 73 -11.07 7.70 -8.14
N VAL A 74 -11.09 6.85 -9.18
CA VAL A 74 -12.09 6.90 -10.25
C VAL A 74 -13.46 6.44 -9.77
N ALA A 75 -13.54 5.44 -8.87
CA ALA A 75 -14.80 4.99 -8.29
C ALA A 75 -15.50 6.10 -7.48
N ASN A 76 -14.72 6.91 -6.76
CA ASN A 76 -15.24 8.04 -5.98
C ASN A 76 -15.37 9.34 -6.79
N GLY A 77 -14.99 9.35 -8.07
CA GLY A 77 -15.20 10.50 -8.96
C GLY A 77 -14.25 11.69 -8.73
N PHE A 78 -13.14 11.50 -8.02
CA PHE A 78 -12.17 12.56 -7.80
C PHE A 78 -11.44 12.95 -9.09
N THR A 79 -11.19 14.25 -9.25
CA THR A 79 -10.43 14.80 -10.38
C THR A 79 -9.40 15.83 -9.89
N GLY A 80 -8.48 16.25 -10.77
CA GLY A 80 -7.55 17.36 -10.50
C GLY A 80 -6.71 17.21 -9.21
N ALA A 81 -6.70 18.27 -8.40
CA ALA A 81 -5.92 18.35 -7.16
C ALA A 81 -6.39 17.34 -6.11
N ASP A 82 -7.71 17.14 -5.97
CA ASP A 82 -8.29 16.19 -5.01
C ASP A 82 -7.89 14.76 -5.35
N ALA A 83 -7.95 14.40 -6.63
CA ALA A 83 -7.46 13.09 -7.08
C ALA A 83 -5.98 12.89 -6.73
N SER A 84 -5.16 13.94 -6.84
CA SER A 84 -3.75 13.88 -6.50
C SER A 84 -3.52 13.71 -4.99
N LEU A 85 -4.32 14.39 -4.16
CA LEU A 85 -4.29 14.24 -2.69
C LEU A 85 -4.69 12.82 -2.28
N VAL A 86 -5.81 12.31 -2.80
CA VAL A 86 -6.29 10.96 -2.49
C VAL A 86 -5.28 9.90 -2.91
N ARG A 87 -4.67 10.01 -4.09
CA ARG A 87 -3.58 9.10 -4.50
C ARG A 87 -2.44 9.07 -3.48
N ARG A 88 -1.97 10.24 -3.01
CA ARG A 88 -0.89 10.29 -2.01
C ARG A 88 -1.29 9.59 -0.72
N GLN A 89 -2.51 9.82 -0.23
CA GLN A 89 -2.99 9.19 1.01
C GLN A 89 -3.11 7.68 0.88
N LEU A 90 -3.64 7.19 -0.26
CA LEU A 90 -3.76 5.75 -0.52
C LEU A 90 -2.39 5.08 -0.68
N TRP A 91 -1.43 5.71 -1.34
CA TRP A 91 -0.06 5.19 -1.42
C TRP A 91 0.66 5.18 -0.06
N ALA A 92 0.45 6.20 0.78
CA ALA A 92 1.01 6.25 2.13
C ALA A 92 0.52 5.07 2.99
N ALA A 93 -0.71 4.58 2.76
CA ALA A 93 -1.24 3.42 3.46
C ALA A 93 -0.46 2.12 3.17
N PHE A 94 0.15 1.97 2.00
CA PHE A 94 1.02 0.83 1.73
C PHE A 94 2.33 0.92 2.51
N ALA A 95 2.94 2.10 2.59
CA ALA A 95 4.18 2.31 3.34
C ALA A 95 3.99 2.10 4.86
N ALA A 96 2.84 2.49 5.40
CA ALA A 96 2.52 2.30 6.82
C ALA A 96 2.46 0.82 7.24
N VAL A 97 2.20 -0.11 6.31
CA VAL A 97 2.18 -1.55 6.58
C VAL A 97 3.58 -2.16 6.58
N GLU A 98 4.52 -1.57 5.84
CA GLU A 98 5.93 -1.97 5.88
C GLU A 98 6.62 -1.50 7.17
N THR A 99 6.04 -0.51 7.87
CA THR A 99 6.54 0.02 9.15
C THR A 99 5.91 -0.75 10.33
N VAL A 100 6.07 -2.07 10.37
CA VAL A 100 5.84 -2.80 11.63
C VAL A 100 7.08 -2.59 12.48
N GLU A 101 7.01 -1.65 13.42
CA GLU A 101 7.94 -1.59 14.55
C GLU A 101 8.04 -2.98 15.19
N PRO A 102 9.24 -3.44 15.56
CA PRO A 102 9.43 -4.76 16.17
C PRO A 102 8.47 -4.90 17.35
N ARG A 103 7.69 -5.99 17.35
CA ARG A 103 6.75 -6.28 18.44
C ARG A 103 7.52 -6.26 19.75
N ASP A 104 7.11 -5.39 20.66
CA ASP A 104 7.66 -5.29 22.01
C ASP A 104 7.76 -6.69 22.64
N GLY A 105 8.99 -7.21 22.69
CA GLY A 105 9.28 -8.59 23.09
C GLY A 105 10.48 -9.21 22.36
N GLU A 106 10.73 -8.86 21.09
CA GLU A 106 11.91 -9.35 20.36
C GLU A 106 13.20 -8.54 20.63
N ALA A 107 13.09 -7.33 21.17
CA ALA A 107 14.22 -6.49 21.55
C ALA A 107 14.92 -6.92 22.86
N MET A 108 14.43 -7.94 23.56
CA MET A 108 14.99 -8.35 24.86
C MET A 108 16.36 -9.07 24.76
N TRP A 109 16.77 -9.53 23.58
CA TRP A 109 18.06 -10.22 23.41
C TRP A 109 19.16 -9.38 22.76
N ALA A 110 18.88 -8.15 22.33
CA ALA A 110 19.91 -7.20 21.94
C ALA A 110 20.58 -6.61 23.20
N ARG A 111 21.50 -7.38 23.79
CA ARG A 111 22.47 -6.82 24.73
C ARG A 111 23.32 -5.79 23.99
N PRO A 112 23.52 -4.55 24.49
CA PRO A 112 24.60 -3.73 23.99
C PRO A 112 25.90 -4.37 24.48
N GLU A 113 26.57 -5.09 23.58
CA GLU A 113 27.97 -5.42 23.78
C GLU A 113 28.72 -4.09 23.84
N SER A 114 29.33 -3.86 24.98
CA SER A 114 30.15 -2.71 25.32
C SER A 114 31.19 -2.45 24.22
N VAL A 115 30.88 -1.51 23.33
CA VAL A 115 31.91 -0.87 22.50
C VAL A 115 32.71 0.03 23.44
N SER A 116 33.84 -0.51 23.87
CA SER A 116 34.91 0.22 24.55
C SER A 116 35.25 1.47 23.76
N SER A 117 35.04 2.65 24.35
CA SER A 117 35.63 3.89 23.83
C SER A 117 37.15 3.73 23.74
N PRO A 118 37.79 4.15 22.63
CA PRO A 118 39.24 4.38 22.66
C PRO A 118 39.53 5.64 23.50
N PRO A 119 40.70 5.73 24.16
CA PRO A 119 41.04 6.91 24.93
C PRO A 119 41.31 8.08 23.97
N LEU A 120 40.78 9.26 24.34
CA LEU A 120 41.23 10.53 23.78
C LEU A 120 42.69 10.75 24.20
N VAL A 121 43.62 10.57 23.28
CA VAL A 121 44.97 11.12 23.44
C VAL A 121 44.90 12.61 23.09
N ALA A 122 44.96 13.44 24.14
CA ALA A 122 45.29 14.84 24.02
C ALA A 122 46.81 15.03 24.14
N VAL A 123 47.29 16.18 23.63
CA VAL A 123 48.62 16.82 23.85
C VAL A 123 49.71 16.29 22.88
N ALA A 124 50.56 17.07 22.20
CA ALA A 124 50.97 18.48 22.22
C ALA A 124 51.56 18.84 20.84
N ALA A 125 51.38 20.09 20.37
CA ALA A 125 52.43 21.09 20.18
C ALA A 125 53.71 20.64 19.43
N ALA A 126 53.85 21.14 18.19
CA ALA A 126 55.04 21.81 17.67
C ALA A 126 54.62 22.71 16.49
#